data_AF-A0A3G8ZDU5-F1
#
_entry.id   AF-A0A3G8ZDU5-F1
#
_cell.length_a   1.000
_cell.length_b   1.000
_cell.length_c   1.000
_cell.angle_alpha   90.00
_cell.angle_beta   90.00
_cell.angle_gamma   90.00
#
_symmetry.space_group_name_H-M   'P 1'
#
loop_
_entity.id
_entity.type
_entity.pdbx_description
1 polymer ?
#
loop_
_entity_poly.entity_id
_entity_poly.type
_entity_poly.pdbx_seq_one_letter_code
_entity_poly.pdbx_strand_id
1 'polypeptide(L)'
;MGTLLKIICLLLCLGFATESKGQTVEQTIEWLNSKIPSLCISEDFGKTIKFNDELCMKASQLVVGDKRIIQSHSFNYIDIKSVSYIQEEIKGQPHYVIKLTGNFNENEIGYNGEIINSKKIRVTDFTFNPSVQKEEIIKIVKALKHIASLKGAKLVNDDLF
;
A
#
# COMPACT_ATOMS: atom_id res chain seq x y z
N MET A 1 52.38 -12.89 -20.79
CA MET A 1 51.00 -13.38 -21.07
C MET A 1 50.06 -13.35 -19.84
N GLY A 2 50.46 -12.82 -18.67
CA GLY A 2 49.61 -12.79 -17.46
C GLY A 2 48.87 -11.47 -17.19
N THR A 3 49.28 -10.37 -17.80
CA THR A 3 48.70 -9.03 -17.57
C THR A 3 47.42 -8.78 -18.37
N LEU A 4 47.32 -9.32 -19.59
CA LEU A 4 46.13 -9.17 -20.44
C LEU A 4 44.92 -9.91 -19.85
N LEU A 5 45.14 -11.11 -19.31
CA LEU A 5 44.10 -11.92 -18.66
C LEU A 5 43.56 -11.25 -17.38
N LYS A 6 44.43 -10.57 -16.61
CA LYS A 6 44.03 -9.81 -15.42
C LYS A 6 43.18 -8.59 -15.76
N ILE A 7 43.46 -7.91 -16.88
CA ILE A 7 42.68 -6.74 -17.33
C ILE A 7 41.30 -7.18 -17.86
N ILE A 8 41.23 -8.31 -18.57
CA ILE A 8 39.96 -8.87 -19.07
C ILE A 8 39.05 -9.31 -17.91
N CYS A 9 39.60 -9.92 -16.84
CA CYS A 9 38.82 -10.24 -15.64
C CYS A 9 38.31 -8.99 -14.90
N LEU A 10 39.07 -7.89 -14.87
CA LEU A 10 38.63 -6.65 -14.24
C LEU A 10 37.48 -5.98 -15.01
N LEU A 11 37.52 -6.03 -16.35
CA LEU A 11 36.49 -5.47 -17.22
C LEU A 11 35.18 -6.27 -17.18
N LEU A 12 35.25 -7.59 -16.98
CA LEU A 12 34.07 -8.45 -16.78
C LEU A 12 33.34 -8.17 -15.45
N CYS A 13 34.03 -7.68 -14.43
CA CYS A 13 33.42 -7.28 -13.15
C CYS A 13 32.73 -5.91 -13.23
N LEU A 14 33.14 -5.04 -14.16
CA LEU A 14 32.56 -3.70 -14.36
C LEU A 14 31.29 -3.73 -15.23
N GLY A 15 31.02 -4.82 -15.95
CA GLY A 15 29.91 -4.94 -16.90
C GLY A 15 28.55 -5.32 -16.31
N PHE A 16 28.42 -5.58 -15.00
CA PHE A 16 27.17 -6.03 -14.37
C PHE A 16 26.52 -5.00 -13.44
N ALA A 17 26.94 -3.74 -13.49
CA ALA A 17 26.26 -2.64 -12.82
C ALA A 17 25.38 -1.85 -13.81
N THR A 18 24.66 -2.54 -14.70
CA THR A 18 23.36 -1.99 -15.09
C THR A 18 22.48 -2.16 -13.87
N GLU A 19 22.50 -1.19 -12.96
CA GLU A 19 21.39 -1.00 -12.04
C GLU A 19 20.15 -1.01 -12.92
N SER A 20 19.38 -2.11 -12.88
CA SER A 20 18.00 -2.05 -13.32
C SER A 20 17.44 -0.92 -12.48
N LYS A 21 17.19 0.25 -13.09
CA LYS A 21 16.58 1.37 -12.39
C LYS A 21 15.25 0.83 -11.91
N GLY A 22 15.19 0.43 -10.64
CA GLY A 22 13.98 -0.05 -10.02
C GLY A 22 12.90 1.01 -10.25
N GLN A 23 11.65 0.58 -10.40
CA GLN A 23 10.55 1.52 -10.57
C GLN A 23 10.62 2.59 -9.48
N THR A 24 10.50 3.86 -9.87
CA THR A 24 10.49 4.97 -8.90
C THR A 24 9.21 4.92 -8.07
N VAL A 25 9.15 5.73 -7.00
CA VAL A 25 7.93 5.83 -6.19
C VAL A 25 6.78 6.34 -7.06
N GLU A 26 7.03 7.36 -7.87
CA GLU A 26 6.03 7.99 -8.75
C GLU A 26 5.49 6.99 -9.77
N GLN A 27 6.38 6.22 -10.43
CA GLN A 27 5.97 5.18 -11.38
C GLN A 27 5.13 4.09 -10.71
N THR A 28 5.47 3.72 -9.47
CA THR A 28 4.73 2.70 -8.72
C THR A 28 3.36 3.21 -8.29
N ILE A 29 3.26 4.48 -7.90
CA ILE A 29 2.00 5.15 -7.56
C ILE A 29 1.10 5.31 -8.78
N GLU A 30 1.65 5.73 -9.92
CA GLU A 30 0.92 5.82 -11.18
C GLU A 30 0.34 4.45 -11.58
N TRP A 31 1.15 3.40 -11.45
CA TRP A 31 0.70 2.03 -11.67
C TRP A 31 -0.42 1.63 -10.69
N LEU A 32 -0.27 1.90 -9.39
CA LEU A 32 -1.28 1.59 -8.38
C LEU A 32 -2.61 2.30 -8.66
N ASN A 33 -2.58 3.60 -8.93
CA ASN A 33 -3.79 4.37 -9.21
C ASN A 33 -4.48 3.92 -10.52
N SER A 34 -3.73 3.42 -11.51
CA SER A 34 -4.30 2.94 -12.78
C SER A 34 -4.74 1.46 -12.76
N LYS A 35 -4.25 0.67 -11.81
CA LYS A 35 -4.49 -0.78 -11.74
C LYS A 35 -5.17 -1.26 -10.47
N ILE A 36 -5.44 -0.39 -9.49
CA ILE A 36 -6.13 -0.81 -8.26
C ILE A 36 -7.53 -1.34 -8.62
N PRO A 37 -7.84 -2.60 -8.30
CA PRO A 37 -9.13 -3.17 -8.60
C PRO A 37 -10.20 -2.63 -7.66
N SER A 38 -11.46 -2.88 -8.02
CA SER A 38 -12.60 -2.42 -7.24
C SER A 38 -12.60 -3.00 -5.82
N LEU A 39 -12.86 -2.12 -4.85
CA LEU A 39 -12.99 -2.48 -3.44
C LEU A 39 -14.37 -3.07 -3.15
N CYS A 40 -14.45 -3.90 -2.11
CA CYS A 40 -15.72 -4.36 -1.57
C CYS A 40 -16.44 -3.19 -0.90
N ILE A 41 -17.49 -2.71 -1.57
CA ILE A 41 -18.37 -1.66 -1.10
C ILE A 41 -19.44 -2.32 -0.23
N SER A 42 -19.15 -2.50 1.06
CA SER A 42 -20.19 -2.83 2.03
C SER A 42 -20.99 -1.54 2.32
N GLU A 43 -22.03 -1.30 1.53
CA GLU A 43 -23.19 -0.41 1.77
C GLU A 43 -22.99 1.07 2.17
N ASP A 44 -21.77 1.56 2.38
CA ASP A 44 -21.50 2.99 2.49
C ASP A 44 -20.62 3.48 1.33
N PHE A 45 -21.17 4.44 0.60
CA PHE A 45 -20.62 5.05 -0.60
C PHE A 45 -19.13 5.45 -0.44
N GLY A 46 -18.33 5.14 -1.47
CA GLY A 46 -17.12 5.90 -1.77
C GLY A 46 -15.82 5.51 -1.05
N LYS A 47 -15.55 4.22 -0.81
CA LYS A 47 -14.16 3.77 -0.55
C LYS A 47 -13.29 4.05 -1.78
N THR A 48 -12.74 5.26 -1.84
CA THR A 48 -11.69 5.63 -2.78
C THR A 48 -10.38 5.53 -2.03
N ILE A 49 -9.50 4.65 -2.50
CA ILE A 49 -8.10 4.68 -2.11
C ILE A 49 -7.41 5.59 -3.11
N LYS A 50 -6.68 6.57 -2.59
CA LYS A 50 -5.83 7.45 -3.40
C LYS A 50 -4.41 7.34 -2.89
N PHE A 51 -3.51 6.91 -3.78
CA PHE A 51 -2.08 6.89 -3.52
C PHE A 51 -1.49 8.20 -4.02
N ASN A 52 -0.89 8.98 -3.12
CA ASN A 52 -0.07 10.14 -3.44
C ASN A 52 1.38 9.85 -3.07
N ASP A 53 2.30 10.77 -3.36
CA ASP A 53 3.73 10.57 -3.15
C ASP A 53 4.12 10.43 -1.67
N GLU A 54 3.50 11.19 -0.77
CA GLU A 54 3.85 11.18 0.65
C GLU A 54 2.98 10.23 1.47
N LEU A 55 1.70 10.12 1.11
CA LEU A 55 0.70 9.41 1.90
C LEU A 55 -0.36 8.72 1.03
N CYS A 56 -1.00 7.72 1.63
CA CYS A 56 -2.21 7.10 1.11
C CYS A 56 -3.40 7.56 1.95
N MET A 57 -4.50 7.87 1.27
CA MET A 57 -5.79 8.17 1.91
C MET A 57 -6.81 7.12 1.52
N LYS A 58 -7.48 6.55 2.52
CA LYS A 58 -8.71 5.78 2.37
C LYS A 58 -9.81 6.57 3.07
N ALA A 59 -10.91 6.85 2.38
CA ALA A 59 -12.10 7.42 3.01
C ALA A 59 -13.23 6.40 2.98
N SER A 60 -14.04 6.35 4.03
CA SER A 60 -15.32 5.66 4.08
C SER A 60 -16.33 6.60 4.72
N GLN A 61 -17.50 6.74 4.12
CA GLN A 61 -18.59 7.46 4.77
C GLN A 61 -19.20 6.58 5.87
N LEU A 62 -19.64 7.19 6.96
CA LEU A 62 -20.34 6.56 8.08
C LEU A 62 -21.61 7.37 8.37
N VAL A 63 -22.75 6.71 8.50
CA VAL A 63 -23.98 7.35 8.98
C VAL A 63 -24.12 7.10 10.49
N VAL A 64 -24.06 8.16 11.29
CA VAL A 64 -24.24 8.12 12.76
C VAL A 64 -25.49 8.92 13.13
N GLY A 65 -26.61 8.22 13.33
CA GLY A 65 -27.91 8.87 13.53
C GLY A 65 -28.33 9.65 12.27
N ASP A 66 -28.74 10.91 12.43
CA ASP A 66 -29.09 11.80 11.31
C ASP A 66 -27.86 12.48 10.67
N LYS A 67 -26.64 12.18 11.15
CA LYS A 67 -25.40 12.80 10.68
C LYS A 67 -24.63 11.85 9.76
N ARG A 68 -24.13 12.40 8.66
CA ARG A 68 -23.16 11.80 7.75
C ARG A 68 -21.79 12.30 8.15
N ILE A 69 -20.91 11.39 8.55
CA ILE A 69 -19.52 11.65 8.89
C ILE A 69 -18.66 10.92 7.86
N ILE A 70 -17.51 11.48 7.48
CA ILE A 70 -16.55 10.76 6.64
C ILE A 70 -15.41 10.29 7.54
N GLN A 71 -15.22 8.99 7.65
CA GLN A 71 -14.05 8.40 8.29
C GLN A 71 -12.91 8.31 7.27
N SER A 72 -11.80 8.99 7.52
CA SER A 72 -10.62 8.96 6.66
C SER A 72 -9.43 8.37 7.39
N HIS A 73 -8.86 7.32 6.82
CA HIS A 73 -7.61 6.73 7.26
C HIS A 73 -6.50 7.31 6.40
N SER A 74 -5.52 7.97 7.02
CA SER A 74 -4.33 8.45 6.33
C SER A 74 -3.07 7.86 6.95
N PHE A 75 -2.14 7.49 6.09
CA PHE A 75 -0.83 6.98 6.51
C PHE A 75 0.27 7.44 5.57
N ASN A 76 1.40 7.84 6.13
CA ASN A 76 2.63 8.02 5.37
C ASN A 76 3.27 6.66 5.12
N TYR A 77 3.91 6.48 3.96
CA TYR A 77 4.54 5.20 3.65
C TYR A 77 5.69 4.85 4.60
N ILE A 78 6.42 5.86 5.10
CA ILE A 78 7.49 5.68 6.09
C ILE A 78 7.00 5.07 7.42
N ASP A 79 5.72 5.25 7.74
CA ASP A 79 5.11 4.77 8.98
C ASP A 79 4.65 3.31 8.90
N ILE A 80 4.71 2.69 7.71
CA ILE A 80 4.33 1.30 7.50
C ILE A 80 5.37 0.37 8.15
N LYS A 81 4.88 -0.61 8.91
CA LYS A 81 5.68 -1.67 9.55
C LYS A 81 5.47 -3.02 8.89
N SER A 82 4.26 -3.32 8.44
CA SER A 82 4.02 -4.52 7.65
C SER A 82 2.90 -4.31 6.63
N VAL A 83 2.99 -5.06 5.53
CA VAL A 83 1.97 -5.17 4.50
C VAL A 83 1.75 -6.66 4.28
N SER A 84 0.53 -7.13 4.52
CA SER A 84 0.14 -8.53 4.33
C SER A 84 -1.22 -8.59 3.65
N TYR A 85 -1.62 -9.78 3.22
CA TYR A 85 -2.98 -10.02 2.79
C TYR A 85 -3.47 -11.35 3.35
N ILE A 86 -4.78 -11.43 3.56
CA ILE A 86 -5.47 -12.64 3.96
C ILE A 86 -6.74 -12.80 3.13
N GLN A 87 -7.32 -13.99 3.16
CA GLN A 87 -8.64 -14.25 2.61
C GLN A 87 -9.62 -14.36 3.78
N GLU A 88 -10.68 -13.55 3.75
CA GLU A 88 -11.75 -13.54 4.75
C GLU A 88 -13.09 -13.82 4.05
N GLU A 89 -14.00 -14.54 4.70
CA GLU A 89 -15.35 -14.75 4.18
C GLU A 89 -16.26 -13.60 4.63
N ILE A 90 -16.85 -12.88 3.68
CA ILE A 90 -17.76 -11.76 3.92
C ILE A 90 -19.05 -12.03 3.16
N LYS A 91 -20.19 -12.05 3.86
CA LYS A 91 -21.51 -12.36 3.30
C LYS A 91 -21.52 -13.66 2.45
N GLY A 92 -20.80 -14.69 2.89
CA GLY A 92 -20.75 -16.00 2.22
C GLY A 92 -19.84 -16.05 0.98
N GLN A 93 -19.04 -15.02 0.72
CA GLN A 93 -18.10 -14.97 -0.41
C GLN A 93 -16.67 -14.70 0.07
N PRO A 94 -15.66 -15.36 -0.51
CA PRO A 94 -14.27 -15.13 -0.14
C PRO A 94 -13.78 -13.79 -0.70
N HIS A 95 -13.24 -12.95 0.18
CA HIS A 95 -12.69 -11.64 -0.16
C HIS A 95 -11.20 -11.60 0.22
N TYR A 96 -10.41 -10.89 -0.58
CA TYR A 96 -9.05 -10.57 -0.20
C TYR A 96 -9.01 -9.27 0.60
N VAL A 97 -8.31 -9.31 1.72
CA VAL A 97 -8.10 -8.15 2.59
C VAL A 97 -6.61 -7.89 2.72
N ILE A 98 -6.14 -6.77 2.18
CA ILE A 98 -4.78 -6.28 2.45
C ILE A 98 -4.79 -5.62 3.83
N LYS A 99 -3.91 -6.06 4.74
CA LYS A 99 -3.72 -5.48 6.07
C LYS A 99 -2.39 -4.76 6.16
N LEU A 100 -2.45 -3.49 6.53
CA LEU A 100 -1.31 -2.63 6.80
C LEU A 100 -1.19 -2.44 8.31
N THR A 101 0.01 -2.58 8.86
CA THR A 101 0.29 -2.21 10.25
C THR A 101 1.31 -1.08 10.32
N GLY A 102 1.17 -0.20 11.31
CA GLY A 102 2.04 0.96 11.45
C GLY A 102 1.53 1.97 12.47
N ASN A 103 1.93 3.23 12.32
CA ASN A 103 1.45 4.34 13.14
C ASN A 103 0.61 5.28 12.28
N PHE A 104 -0.70 5.06 12.24
CA PHE A 104 -1.59 5.77 11.31
C PHE A 104 -2.56 6.70 12.05
N ASN A 105 -3.25 7.54 11.28
CA ASN A 105 -4.33 8.37 11.79
C ASN A 105 -5.66 7.93 11.19
N GLU A 106 -6.68 7.82 12.04
CA GLU A 106 -8.07 7.81 11.64
C GLU A 106 -8.69 9.14 12.02
N ASN A 107 -9.22 9.83 11.04
CA ASN A 107 -9.85 11.13 11.18
C ASN A 107 -11.34 11.00 10.89
N GLU A 108 -12.18 11.59 11.72
CA GLU A 108 -13.57 11.86 11.39
C GLU A 108 -13.65 13.25 10.79
N ILE A 109 -14.17 13.34 9.57
CA ILE A 109 -14.29 14.56 8.79
C ILE A 109 -15.75 15.00 8.79
N GLY A 110 -15.96 16.26 9.16
CA GLY A 110 -17.25 16.92 9.17
C GLY A 110 -17.75 17.35 7.80
N TYR A 111 -18.99 17.85 7.76
CA TYR A 111 -19.65 18.25 6.51
C TYR A 111 -18.95 19.36 5.73
N ASN A 112 -18.17 20.20 6.40
CA ASN A 112 -17.40 21.28 5.77
C ASN A 112 -15.94 20.89 5.47
N GLY A 113 -15.56 19.62 5.67
CA GLY A 113 -14.21 19.13 5.45
C GLY A 113 -13.24 19.28 6.64
N GLU A 114 -13.70 19.79 7.78
CA GLU A 114 -12.90 19.86 9.00
C GLU A 114 -12.64 18.48 9.63
N ILE A 115 -11.51 18.33 10.32
CA ILE A 115 -11.28 17.16 11.18
C ILE A 115 -12.01 17.41 12.51
N ILE A 116 -13.09 16.66 12.75
CA ILE A 116 -13.87 16.70 14.00
C ILE A 116 -13.15 15.90 15.09
N ASN A 117 -12.60 14.75 14.73
CA ASN A 117 -11.92 13.85 15.64
C ASN A 117 -10.71 13.22 14.95
N SER A 118 -9.65 12.95 15.71
CA SER A 118 -8.47 12.24 15.21
C SER A 118 -7.98 11.28 16.28
N LYS A 119 -7.76 10.02 15.90
CA LYS A 119 -7.15 9.02 16.78
C LYS A 119 -6.04 8.26 16.07
N LYS A 120 -5.08 7.81 16.85
CA LYS A 120 -4.02 6.92 16.37
C LYS A 120 -4.56 5.50 16.24
N ILE A 121 -4.32 4.88 15.09
CA ILE A 121 -4.63 3.46 14.84
C ILE A 121 -3.36 2.72 14.44
N ARG A 122 -3.31 1.42 14.73
CA ARG A 122 -2.17 0.57 14.40
C ARG A 122 -2.36 -0.25 13.13
N VAL A 123 -3.60 -0.39 12.68
CA VAL A 123 -3.97 -1.26 11.56
C VAL A 123 -4.96 -0.53 10.68
N THR A 124 -4.76 -0.61 9.37
CA THR A 124 -5.76 -0.24 8.37
C THR A 124 -5.79 -1.32 7.30
N ASP A 125 -6.92 -1.45 6.62
CA ASP A 125 -7.13 -2.51 5.64
C ASP A 125 -7.71 -2.01 4.31
N PHE A 126 -7.62 -2.86 3.29
CA PHE A 126 -8.33 -2.74 2.03
C PHE A 126 -9.01 -4.06 1.71
N THR A 127 -10.35 -4.07 1.74
CA THR A 127 -11.15 -5.23 1.32
C THR A 127 -11.49 -5.08 -0.16
N PHE A 128 -11.15 -6.09 -0.95
CA PHE A 128 -11.38 -6.11 -2.39
C PHE A 128 -12.64 -6.90 -2.75
N ASN A 129 -13.25 -6.59 -3.90
CA ASN A 129 -14.36 -7.38 -4.41
C ASN A 129 -13.97 -8.85 -4.57
N PRO A 130 -14.92 -9.79 -4.42
CA PRO A 130 -14.64 -11.23 -4.45
C PRO A 130 -14.22 -11.73 -5.84
N SER A 131 -14.46 -10.93 -6.89
CA SER A 131 -14.00 -11.21 -8.25
C SER A 131 -12.51 -10.92 -8.50
N VAL A 132 -11.82 -10.27 -7.56
CA VAL A 132 -10.41 -9.89 -7.71
C VAL A 132 -9.51 -11.11 -7.54
N GLN A 133 -8.62 -11.33 -8.50
CA GLN A 133 -7.71 -12.49 -8.50
C GLN A 133 -6.57 -12.30 -7.49
N LYS A 134 -6.10 -13.41 -6.90
CA LYS A 134 -5.02 -13.42 -5.91
C LYS A 134 -3.74 -12.76 -6.43
N GLU A 135 -3.43 -12.97 -7.70
CA GLU A 135 -2.24 -12.47 -8.38
C GLU A 135 -2.22 -10.94 -8.43
N GLU A 136 -3.39 -10.31 -8.54
CA GLU A 136 -3.53 -8.84 -8.49
C GLU A 136 -3.25 -8.33 -7.08
N ILE A 137 -3.79 -9.00 -6.06
CA ILE A 137 -3.54 -8.67 -4.64
C ILE A 137 -2.05 -8.76 -4.31
N ILE A 138 -1.37 -9.81 -4.77
CA ILE A 138 0.07 -9.98 -4.58
C ILE A 138 0.85 -8.82 -5.23
N LYS A 139 0.47 -8.37 -6.42
CA LYS A 139 1.12 -7.22 -7.09
C LYS A 139 0.93 -5.93 -6.29
N ILE A 140 -0.27 -5.68 -5.77
CA ILE A 140 -0.56 -4.51 -4.93
C ILE A 140 0.27 -4.55 -3.64
N VAL A 141 0.32 -5.70 -2.96
CA VAL A 141 1.14 -5.87 -1.75
C VAL A 141 2.61 -5.61 -2.04
N LYS A 142 3.14 -6.12 -3.17
CA LYS A 142 4.52 -5.85 -3.59
C LYS A 142 4.75 -4.36 -3.87
N ALA A 143 3.83 -3.70 -4.56
CA ALA A 143 3.93 -2.26 -4.85
C ALA A 143 3.92 -1.41 -3.56
N LEU A 144 3.06 -1.74 -2.59
CA LEU A 144 3.02 -1.07 -1.29
C LEU A 144 4.30 -1.30 -0.48
N LYS A 145 4.81 -2.54 -0.43
CA LYS A 145 6.11 -2.84 0.21
C LYS A 145 7.24 -2.07 -0.47
N HIS A 146 7.25 -2.01 -1.80
CA HIS A 146 8.26 -1.29 -2.58
C HIS A 146 8.27 0.22 -2.28
N ILE A 147 7.10 0.88 -2.33
CA ILE A 147 6.99 2.31 -1.99
C ILE A 147 7.41 2.56 -0.54
N ALA A 148 6.97 1.72 0.41
CA ALA A 148 7.35 1.83 1.80
C ALA A 148 8.88 1.78 1.98
N SER A 149 9.54 0.79 1.36
CA SER A 149 11.00 0.66 1.37
C SER A 149 11.69 1.88 0.76
N LEU A 150 11.24 2.36 -0.41
CA LEU A 150 11.81 3.55 -1.06
C LEU A 150 11.62 4.83 -0.23
N LYS A 151 10.54 4.93 0.54
CA LYS A 151 10.28 6.04 1.48
C LYS A 151 10.94 5.86 2.85
N GLY A 152 11.79 4.83 3.01
CA GLY A 152 12.60 4.62 4.23
C GLY A 152 11.87 3.88 5.36
N ALA A 153 10.75 3.22 5.08
CA ALA A 153 10.05 2.40 6.06
C ALA A 153 10.91 1.21 6.49
N LYS A 154 10.95 0.96 7.80
CA LYS A 154 11.56 -0.25 8.37
C LYS A 154 10.51 -1.35 8.45
N LEU A 155 10.31 -2.04 7.32
CA LEU A 155 9.41 -3.19 7.25
C LEU A 155 9.93 -4.33 8.13
N VAL A 156 9.03 -4.99 8.85
CA VAL A 156 9.34 -6.26 9.51
C VAL A 156 9.70 -7.26 8.43
N ASN A 157 10.89 -7.85 8.52
CA ASN A 157 11.28 -8.92 7.62
C ASN A 157 10.64 -10.22 8.09
N ASP A 158 9.71 -10.75 7.30
CA ASP A 158 9.04 -12.01 7.59
C ASP A 158 10.05 -13.20 7.51
N ASP A 159 11.21 -13.04 6.87
CA ASP A 159 12.26 -14.06 6.76
C ASP A 159 13.14 -14.23 8.03
N LEU A 160 12.89 -13.42 9.08
CA LEU A 160 13.64 -13.51 10.35
C LEU A 160 13.12 -14.61 11.29
N PHE A 161 12.00 -15.26 10.98
CA PHE A 161 11.34 -16.28 11.81
C PHE A 161 10.90 -17.48 10.96
#